data_AF-Q7N718-F1
#
_entry.id   AF-Q7N718-F1
#
_cell.length_a   1.000
_cell.length_b   1.000
_cell.length_c   1.000
_cell.angle_alpha   90.00
_cell.angle_beta   90.00
_cell.angle_gamma   90.00
#
_symmetry.space_group_name_H-M   'P 1'
#
loop_
_entity.id
_entity.type
_entity.pdbx_description
1 polymer ?
#
loop_
_entity_poly.entity_id
_entity_poly.type
_entity_poly.pdbx_seq_one_letter_code
_entity_poly.pdbx_strand_id
1 'polypeptide(L)'
;MGQTGIAASAGIAGGISKAGAKGVKGSAVPVPNPVTANNGLVYKSNPKHTLGGDGNRRNAGIEPKDSLKLFENSIPSSKNYGNKEVRFAKDEKGNVHRFEGTNGEYHWNGSSGDIKNQLTSKQVPSDIQKKLGVRLK
;
A
#
# COMPACT_ATOMS: atom_id res chain seq x y z
N MET A 1 1.77 47.58 -34.16
CA MET A 1 3.22 47.88 -34.02
C MET A 1 3.49 48.11 -32.54
N GLY A 2 4.44 47.36 -31.96
CA GLY A 2 4.83 47.47 -30.55
C GLY A 2 5.22 46.13 -29.91
N GLN A 3 6.46 45.70 -30.16
CA GLN A 3 7.25 44.66 -29.43
C GLN A 3 7.37 45.02 -27.92
N THR A 4 7.72 44.19 -26.91
CA THR A 4 8.53 42.95 -26.74
C THR A 4 8.43 42.45 -25.28
N GLY A 5 8.63 41.14 -25.05
CA GLY A 5 9.22 40.53 -23.82
C GLY A 5 8.23 40.26 -22.67
N ILE A 6 8.21 39.14 -21.93
CA ILE A 6 9.21 38.11 -21.61
C ILE A 6 8.48 36.82 -21.16
N ALA A 7 9.08 35.66 -21.41
CA ALA A 7 8.58 34.34 -21.01
C ALA A 7 8.78 34.05 -19.51
N ALA A 8 7.88 33.27 -18.91
CA ALA A 8 8.13 32.54 -17.67
C ALA A 8 7.59 31.11 -17.79
N SER A 9 8.43 30.23 -18.35
CA SER A 9 8.34 28.78 -18.17
C SER A 9 9.22 28.42 -16.98
N ALA A 10 8.60 28.03 -15.85
CA ALA A 10 9.31 27.40 -14.73
C ALA A 10 9.03 25.90 -14.76
N GLY A 11 9.90 25.16 -15.45
CA GLY A 11 10.07 23.73 -15.23
C GLY A 11 10.85 23.51 -13.94
N ILE A 12 10.48 22.48 -13.20
CA ILE A 12 11.38 21.84 -12.24
C ILE A 12 11.72 20.45 -12.81
N ALA A 13 12.76 20.43 -13.62
CA ALA A 13 13.57 19.26 -13.86
C ALA A 13 14.85 19.42 -13.01
N GLY A 14 15.09 18.48 -12.10
CA GLY A 14 16.31 18.42 -11.28
C GLY A 14 16.17 17.29 -10.25
N GLY A 15 16.89 16.17 -10.31
CA GLY A 15 18.05 15.90 -11.12
C GLY A 15 18.29 14.41 -11.34
N ILE A 16 18.85 14.14 -12.52
CA ILE A 16 19.63 12.96 -12.84
C ILE A 16 20.93 12.99 -12.03
N SER A 17 21.08 12.08 -11.09
CA SER A 17 22.40 11.71 -10.55
C SER A 17 22.72 10.29 -11.01
N LYS A 18 23.43 10.20 -12.14
CA LYS A 18 24.21 9.02 -12.48
C LYS A 18 25.52 9.09 -11.70
N ALA A 19 25.61 8.33 -10.61
CA ALA A 19 26.86 8.07 -9.90
C ALA A 19 26.87 6.62 -9.39
N GLY A 20 27.88 5.86 -9.82
CA GLY A 20 28.43 4.72 -9.06
C GLY A 20 27.59 3.46 -8.95
N ALA A 21 27.85 2.49 -9.85
CA ALA A 21 27.63 1.09 -9.54
C ALA A 21 28.53 0.67 -8.36
N LYS A 22 27.96 0.53 -7.15
CA LYS A 22 28.48 -0.34 -6.09
C LYS A 22 27.35 -0.64 -5.11
N GLY A 23 27.07 -1.93 -4.92
CA GLY A 23 25.82 -2.44 -4.35
C GLY A 23 25.37 -1.77 -3.05
N VAL A 24 24.13 -1.27 -3.08
CA VAL A 24 23.34 -0.97 -1.88
C VAL A 24 22.18 -1.97 -1.90
N LYS A 25 22.24 -2.92 -0.97
CA LYS A 25 21.22 -3.94 -0.72
C LYS A 25 19.96 -3.22 -0.19
N GLY A 26 19.17 -2.67 -1.10
CA GLY A 26 17.99 -1.87 -0.78
C GLY A 26 17.02 -2.69 0.06
N SER A 27 16.71 -2.22 1.26
CA SER A 27 15.60 -2.78 2.04
C SER A 27 14.32 -2.62 1.22
N ALA A 28 13.67 -3.75 0.93
CA ALA A 28 12.62 -3.93 -0.07
C ALA A 28 11.26 -3.36 0.36
N VAL A 29 11.22 -2.14 0.89
CA VAL A 29 9.98 -1.45 1.30
C VAL A 29 9.29 -0.93 0.04
N PRO A 30 8.05 -1.34 -0.29
CA PRO A 30 7.37 -0.91 -1.52
C PRO A 30 7.11 0.60 -1.57
N VAL A 31 6.68 1.20 -0.46
CA VAL A 31 6.32 2.63 -0.34
C VAL A 31 6.92 3.23 0.94
N PRO A 32 8.20 3.64 0.94
CA PRO A 32 8.91 4.04 2.16
C PRO A 32 8.45 5.38 2.75
N ASN A 33 7.99 6.30 1.91
CA ASN A 33 7.48 7.61 2.30
C ASN A 33 5.95 7.65 2.13
N PRO A 34 5.22 8.37 3.00
CA PRO A 34 3.79 8.57 2.82
C PRO A 34 3.47 9.14 1.43
N VAL A 35 2.47 8.56 0.76
CA VAL A 35 1.99 9.01 -0.55
C VAL A 35 0.47 9.11 -0.54
N THR A 36 -0.07 10.16 -1.15
CA THR A 36 -1.52 10.23 -1.43
C THR A 36 -1.83 9.33 -2.62
N ALA A 37 -2.56 8.25 -2.36
CA ALA A 37 -2.98 7.29 -3.37
C ALA A 37 -4.14 7.84 -4.23
N ASN A 38 -4.42 7.21 -5.38
CA ASN A 38 -5.49 7.63 -6.29
C ASN A 38 -6.90 7.66 -5.66
N ASN A 39 -7.11 6.96 -4.55
CA ASN A 39 -8.36 7.00 -3.78
C ASN A 39 -8.45 8.19 -2.80
N GLY A 40 -7.46 9.11 -2.82
CA GLY A 40 -7.39 10.29 -1.96
C GLY A 40 -6.87 10.03 -0.54
N LEU A 41 -6.50 8.79 -0.20
CA LEU A 41 -6.03 8.41 1.13
C LEU A 41 -4.50 8.33 1.18
N VAL A 42 -3.91 8.55 2.36
CA VAL A 42 -2.46 8.48 2.55
C VAL A 42 -2.05 7.03 2.82
N TYR A 43 -1.10 6.53 2.05
CA TYR A 43 -0.52 5.19 2.20
C TYR A 43 0.96 5.25 2.55
N LYS A 44 1.40 4.39 3.45
CA LYS A 44 2.81 4.19 3.78
C LYS A 44 3.07 2.72 4.10
N SER A 45 4.10 2.13 3.52
CA SER A 45 4.53 0.77 3.89
C SER A 45 5.01 0.73 5.34
N ASN A 46 4.66 -0.34 6.04
CA ASN A 46 5.10 -0.55 7.42
C ASN A 46 6.36 -1.44 7.44
N PRO A 47 7.49 -0.98 8.00
CA PRO A 47 8.72 -1.78 8.08
C PRO A 47 8.54 -3.15 8.75
N LYS A 48 7.50 -3.34 9.57
CA LYS A 48 7.15 -4.65 10.18
C LYS A 48 6.69 -5.70 9.18
N HIS A 49 6.20 -5.28 8.02
CA HIS A 49 5.73 -6.14 6.94
C HIS A 49 6.65 -6.14 5.73
N THR A 50 7.79 -5.44 5.82
CA THR A 50 8.80 -5.44 4.77
C THR A 50 9.79 -6.60 4.96
N LEU A 51 10.03 -7.39 3.92
CA LEU A 51 11.06 -8.42 3.97
C LEU A 51 12.44 -7.81 4.25
N GLY A 52 13.05 -8.20 5.38
CA GLY A 52 14.35 -7.70 5.83
C GLY A 52 14.30 -6.38 6.61
N GLY A 53 13.12 -5.83 6.89
CA GLY A 53 12.95 -4.67 7.77
C GLY A 53 13.22 -5.00 9.25
N ASP A 54 13.62 -3.99 10.01
CA ASP A 54 14.01 -4.09 11.43
C ASP A 54 12.91 -4.71 12.33
N GLY A 55 11.65 -4.60 11.91
CA GLY A 55 10.48 -5.16 12.62
C GLY A 55 9.90 -6.45 12.03
N ASN A 56 10.50 -7.01 10.96
CA ASN A 56 9.95 -8.16 10.25
C ASN A 56 10.10 -9.45 11.06
N ARG A 57 8.98 -9.98 11.55
CA ARG A 57 8.93 -11.26 12.27
C ARG A 57 8.74 -12.39 11.26
N ARG A 58 9.36 -13.56 11.48
CA ARG A 58 9.19 -14.75 10.61
C ARG A 58 7.74 -15.24 10.45
N ASN A 59 6.83 -14.75 11.28
CA ASN A 59 5.40 -15.11 11.27
C ASN A 59 4.51 -13.95 10.79
N ALA A 60 5.08 -12.79 10.45
CA ALA A 60 4.34 -11.71 9.81
C ALA A 60 4.17 -12.04 8.32
N GLY A 61 3.04 -11.63 7.77
CA GLY A 61 2.88 -11.57 6.32
C GLY A 61 3.86 -10.55 5.73
N ILE A 62 4.22 -10.76 4.46
CA ILE A 62 5.10 -9.88 3.69
C ILE A 62 4.24 -9.00 2.81
N GLU A 63 4.43 -7.69 2.91
CA GLU A 63 3.73 -6.72 2.07
C GLU A 63 4.05 -6.97 0.59
N PRO A 64 3.02 -7.07 -0.27
CA PRO A 64 3.23 -7.26 -1.70
C PRO A 64 3.81 -5.99 -2.34
N LYS A 65 4.59 -6.15 -3.42
CA LYS A 65 5.23 -5.00 -4.10
C LYS A 65 4.21 -4.05 -4.72
N ASP A 66 3.04 -4.57 -5.10
CA ASP A 66 1.90 -3.86 -5.66
C ASP A 66 0.90 -3.37 -4.59
N SER A 67 1.32 -3.33 -3.31
CA SER A 67 0.45 -2.92 -2.18
C SER A 67 -0.22 -1.57 -2.37
N LEU A 68 0.47 -0.59 -2.96
CA LEU A 68 -0.10 0.72 -3.28
C LEU A 68 -1.27 0.59 -4.27
N LYS A 69 -1.09 -0.20 -5.34
CA LYS A 69 -2.14 -0.40 -6.34
C LYS A 69 -3.33 -1.14 -5.76
N LEU A 70 -3.09 -2.13 -4.91
CA LEU A 70 -4.13 -2.83 -4.16
C LEU A 70 -4.88 -1.86 -3.23
N PHE A 71 -4.15 -0.98 -2.53
CA PHE A 71 -4.74 0.01 -1.65
C PHE A 71 -5.63 1.01 -2.41
N GLU A 72 -5.18 1.50 -3.56
CA GLU A 72 -5.97 2.38 -4.44
C GLU A 72 -7.32 1.77 -4.81
N ASN A 73 -7.35 0.46 -5.07
CA ASN A 73 -8.56 -0.27 -5.44
C ASN A 73 -9.30 -0.87 -4.22
N SER A 74 -8.90 -0.52 -3.00
CA SER A 74 -9.48 -1.09 -1.78
C SER A 74 -10.84 -0.50 -1.45
N ILE A 75 -11.73 -1.36 -0.94
CA ILE A 75 -13.06 -0.99 -0.45
C ILE A 75 -13.06 -0.92 1.09
N PRO A 76 -13.77 0.04 1.69
CA PRO A 76 -13.88 0.12 3.14
C PRO A 76 -14.64 -1.10 3.69
N SER A 77 -14.24 -1.56 4.87
CA SER A 77 -14.94 -2.60 5.61
C SER A 77 -16.34 -2.13 6.03
N SER A 78 -17.29 -3.05 6.08
CA SER A 78 -18.60 -2.84 6.69
C SER A 78 -18.57 -2.88 8.23
N LYS A 79 -17.50 -3.44 8.82
CA LYS A 79 -17.34 -3.50 10.27
C LYS A 79 -16.71 -2.21 10.79
N ASN A 80 -17.16 -1.78 11.97
CA ASN A 80 -16.51 -0.72 12.74
C ASN A 80 -15.34 -1.32 13.55
N TYR A 81 -14.16 -0.67 13.50
CA TYR A 81 -12.95 -1.09 14.22
C TYR A 81 -12.51 -0.03 15.25
N GLY A 82 -13.47 0.68 15.85
CA GLY A 82 -13.23 1.75 16.81
C GLY A 82 -12.53 2.94 16.16
N ASN A 83 -11.30 3.21 16.58
CA ASN A 83 -10.47 4.32 16.08
C ASN A 83 -9.69 3.99 14.80
N LYS A 84 -9.96 2.84 14.18
CA LYS A 84 -9.30 2.38 12.96
C LYS A 84 -10.28 2.31 11.81
N GLU A 85 -9.79 2.67 10.63
CA GLU A 85 -10.46 2.29 9.38
C GLU A 85 -9.79 1.04 8.82
N VAL A 86 -10.59 0.07 8.36
CA VAL A 86 -10.08 -1.13 7.71
C VAL A 86 -10.60 -1.18 6.30
N ARG A 87 -9.72 -1.47 5.34
CA ARG A 87 -10.05 -1.60 3.93
C ARG A 87 -9.54 -2.93 3.40
N PHE A 88 -10.17 -3.41 2.33
CA PHE A 88 -9.82 -4.69 1.71
C PHE A 88 -9.70 -4.56 0.21
N ALA A 89 -8.73 -5.26 -0.38
CA ALA A 89 -8.58 -5.38 -1.83
C ALA A 89 -8.34 -6.85 -2.20
N LYS A 90 -8.54 -7.18 -3.47
CA LYS A 90 -8.24 -8.50 -4.02
C LYS A 90 -7.12 -8.40 -5.04
N ASP A 91 -6.14 -9.29 -4.97
CA ASP A 91 -5.09 -9.41 -6.00
C ASP A 91 -5.53 -10.26 -7.20
N GLU A 92 -4.68 -10.35 -8.22
CA GLU A 92 -4.95 -11.16 -9.42
C GLU A 92 -5.05 -12.67 -9.14
N LYS A 93 -4.47 -13.13 -8.04
CA LYS A 93 -4.49 -14.54 -7.61
C LYS A 93 -5.73 -14.87 -6.77
N GLY A 94 -6.58 -13.88 -6.49
CA GLY A 94 -7.77 -14.02 -5.66
C GLY A 94 -7.51 -13.92 -4.16
N ASN A 95 -6.29 -13.56 -3.73
CA ASN A 95 -6.00 -13.31 -2.32
C ASN A 95 -6.60 -11.96 -1.89
N VAL A 96 -7.15 -11.93 -0.68
CA VAL A 96 -7.66 -10.71 -0.06
C VAL A 96 -6.58 -10.08 0.79
N HIS A 97 -6.27 -8.82 0.54
CA HIS A 97 -5.34 -8.00 1.31
C HIS A 97 -6.11 -7.05 2.22
N ARG A 98 -5.62 -6.85 3.44
CA ARG A 98 -6.19 -5.92 4.42
C ARG A 98 -5.26 -4.73 4.64
N PHE A 99 -5.85 -3.55 4.70
CA PHE A 99 -5.19 -2.29 5.01
C PHE A 99 -5.82 -1.69 6.26
N GLU A 100 -4.99 -1.21 7.18
CA GLU A 100 -5.44 -0.50 8.39
C GLU A 100 -5.02 0.96 8.33
N GLY A 101 -5.97 1.85 8.56
CA GLY A 101 -5.80 3.28 8.69
C GLY A 101 -5.91 3.72 10.15
N THR A 102 -4.99 4.56 10.59
CA THR A 102 -5.07 5.27 11.88
C THR A 102 -4.64 6.70 11.67
N ASN A 103 -5.43 7.67 12.13
CA ASN A 103 -5.19 9.11 11.91
C ASN A 103 -4.98 9.49 10.44
N GLY A 104 -5.67 8.82 9.51
CA GLY A 104 -5.61 9.10 8.07
C GLY A 104 -4.42 8.49 7.31
N GLU A 105 -3.48 7.82 7.99
CA GLU A 105 -2.38 7.07 7.35
C GLU A 105 -2.70 5.57 7.35
N TYR A 106 -2.65 4.96 6.16
CA TYR A 106 -2.93 3.54 5.94
C TYR A 106 -1.68 2.75 5.63
N HIS A 107 -1.67 1.49 6.07
CA HIS A 107 -0.63 0.54 5.74
C HIS A 107 -1.22 -0.86 5.55
N TRP A 108 -0.52 -1.71 4.81
CA TRP A 108 -0.87 -3.12 4.67
C TRP A 108 -0.68 -3.88 5.99
N ASN A 109 -1.64 -4.74 6.35
CA ASN A 109 -1.67 -5.50 7.61
C ASN A 109 -2.11 -6.97 7.44
N GLY A 110 -1.78 -7.60 6.31
CA GLY A 110 -1.99 -9.03 6.08
C GLY A 110 -2.76 -9.38 4.82
N SER A 111 -2.68 -10.65 4.43
CA SER A 111 -3.35 -11.24 3.27
C SER A 111 -3.92 -12.63 3.58
N SER A 112 -4.96 -13.06 2.85
CA SER A 112 -5.40 -14.45 2.84
C SER A 112 -4.37 -15.38 2.20
N GLY A 113 -3.40 -14.85 1.44
CA GLY A 113 -2.29 -15.61 0.88
C GLY A 113 -1.12 -15.84 1.85
N ASP A 114 -1.16 -15.28 3.07
CA ASP A 114 -0.06 -15.36 4.04
C ASP A 114 0.06 -16.75 4.67
N ILE A 115 1.00 -17.60 4.25
CA ILE A 115 1.13 -19.01 4.67
C ILE A 115 0.88 -19.28 6.17
N LYS A 116 1.43 -18.43 7.06
CA LYS A 116 1.38 -18.63 8.52
C LYS A 116 0.25 -17.89 9.24
N ASN A 117 -0.26 -16.80 8.67
CA ASN A 117 -1.24 -15.95 9.34
C ASN A 117 -2.28 -15.44 8.33
N GLN A 118 -2.87 -16.39 7.61
CA GLN A 118 -3.84 -16.13 6.54
C GLN A 118 -5.05 -15.38 7.13
N LEU A 119 -5.49 -14.34 6.44
CA LEU A 119 -6.81 -13.77 6.69
C LEU A 119 -7.90 -14.81 6.40
N THR A 120 -8.76 -15.04 7.38
CA THR A 120 -9.86 -16.00 7.30
C THR A 120 -11.21 -15.34 7.06
N SER A 121 -12.22 -16.16 6.75
CA SER A 121 -13.62 -15.73 6.64
C SER A 121 -14.18 -14.99 7.86
N LYS A 122 -13.60 -15.21 9.06
CA LYS A 122 -13.99 -14.51 10.29
C LYS A 122 -13.50 -13.05 10.33
N GLN A 123 -12.35 -12.79 9.71
CA GLN A 123 -11.68 -11.48 9.72
C GLN A 123 -12.16 -10.58 8.58
N VAL A 124 -12.53 -11.17 7.43
CA VAL A 124 -13.06 -10.44 6.27
C VAL A 124 -14.58 -10.55 6.27
N PRO A 125 -15.34 -9.44 6.43
CA PRO A 125 -16.80 -9.49 6.45
C PRO A 125 -17.39 -10.13 5.20
N SER A 126 -18.51 -10.82 5.34
CA SER A 126 -19.13 -11.58 4.25
C SER A 126 -19.61 -10.71 3.09
N ASP A 127 -20.05 -9.48 3.36
CA ASP A 127 -20.43 -8.52 2.31
C ASP A 127 -19.20 -8.01 1.54
N ILE A 128 -18.05 -7.86 2.20
CA ILE A 128 -16.78 -7.51 1.56
C ILE A 128 -16.31 -8.67 0.67
N GLN A 129 -16.39 -9.91 1.16
CA GLN A 129 -16.08 -11.10 0.34
C GLN A 129 -16.94 -11.14 -0.93
N LYS A 130 -18.25 -10.85 -0.81
CA LYS A 130 -19.17 -10.76 -1.95
C LYS A 130 -18.77 -9.64 -2.93
N LYS A 131 -18.51 -8.42 -2.45
CA LYS A 131 -18.09 -7.28 -3.29
C LYS A 131 -16.77 -7.56 -4.03
N LEU A 132 -15.85 -8.27 -3.39
CA LEU A 132 -14.59 -8.68 -4.01
C LEU A 132 -14.73 -9.91 -4.92
N GLY A 133 -15.88 -10.59 -4.90
CA GLY A 133 -16.12 -11.81 -5.68
C GLY A 133 -15.24 -12.98 -5.21
N VAL A 134 -15.08 -13.14 -3.90
CA VAL A 134 -14.29 -14.22 -3.28
C VAL A 134 -15.10 -14.94 -2.21
N ARG A 135 -14.64 -16.13 -1.84
CA ARG A 135 -15.18 -16.89 -0.71
C ARG A 135 -14.01 -17.49 0.07
N LEU A 136 -13.66 -16.82 1.17
CA LEU A 136 -12.62 -17.30 2.07
C LEU A 136 -13.14 -18.49 2.87
N LYS A 137 -12.22 -19.39 3.22
CA LYS A 137 -12.50 -20.51 4.13
C LYS A 137 -12.39 -20.03 5.59
#